data_AF-A0A945NJG0-F1
#
_entry.id   AF-A0A945NJG0-F1
#
_cell.length_a   1.000
_cell.length_b   1.000
_cell.length_c   1.000
_cell.angle_alpha   90.00
_cell.angle_beta   90.00
_cell.angle_gamma   90.00
#
_symmetry.space_group_name_H-M   'P 1'
#
loop_
_entity.id
_entity.type
_entity.pdbx_description
1 polymer ?
#
loop_
_entity_poly.entity_id
_entity_poly.type
_entity_poly.pdbx_seq_one_letter_code
_entity_poly.pdbx_strand_id
1 'polypeptide(L)'
;MTSPYRVCPDTGFKVDLAGEKLIKWNAVTAVVFLAIGGLLGLLVALTRWPEIHLLNADDFYMVLTAHGFVILLVWLIFFEMALLYFASSILLNVRLALPKLAWLGYWLMLVGCLITVVVVLQGNSNVMFTSYVPMMADPGFYLGIIIFAVGALCGCAVFFATLVVAKQEKTYEGSIPLVTFGAMTAAIIAVFTIASGAVILIPTLLWSLGFIAYIDPLMYKVIWWAMGHSSQQINVAAHIAVWYAIAAILFNAKPLSEKVSRFAFLMYILFLQLASAHHLLVEPALSSEWKIVNTSYLLYLAVMASMIHGLTVPGAIEAAQRKLGYTNGMFEWIRKAPWSNPVFSGMFISLVLFGVLGGITGVIMGQEQINIIVHNTLYVPGHFHGTVAAGTTLAFMAITYWLVPVLFRRELILPGWAKWQPYLFGLGVAGLSLAMMGAGTLGVSRRHWDITFADAAIKFDHPALAHLMMG
;
A
#
# COMPACT_ATOMS: atom_id res chain seq x y z
N MET A 1 38.83 11.67 8.94
CA MET A 1 37.70 11.09 8.19
C MET A 1 36.61 10.75 9.18
N THR A 2 35.41 11.34 9.04
CA THR A 2 34.26 10.98 9.88
C THR A 2 33.89 9.52 9.66
N SER A 3 33.62 8.77 10.73
CA SER A 3 33.15 7.38 10.65
C SER A 3 31.97 7.28 9.69
N PRO A 4 31.93 6.28 8.77
CA PRO A 4 30.78 6.07 7.88
C PRO A 4 29.52 5.61 8.64
N TYR A 5 29.67 5.31 9.93
CA TYR A 5 28.59 4.91 10.81
C TYR A 5 28.44 5.83 12.02
N ARG A 6 27.21 5.97 12.50
CA ARG A 6 26.90 6.45 13.84
C ARG A 6 26.24 5.35 14.66
N VAL A 7 26.29 5.47 15.98
CA VAL A 7 25.50 4.62 16.88
C VAL A 7 24.24 5.40 17.28
N CYS A 8 23.07 4.78 17.18
CA CYS A 8 21.85 5.38 17.71
C CYS A 8 21.89 5.30 19.25
N PRO A 9 21.75 6.43 19.98
CA PRO A 9 21.82 6.41 21.43
C PRO A 9 20.67 5.60 22.07
N ASP A 10 19.50 5.59 21.43
CA ASP A 10 18.30 4.94 21.98
C ASP A 10 18.26 3.43 21.70
N THR A 11 18.69 3.01 20.51
CA THR A 11 18.59 1.60 20.07
C THR A 11 19.91 0.85 20.09
N GLY A 12 21.04 1.55 20.18
CA GLY A 12 22.38 0.97 20.01
C GLY A 12 22.70 0.53 18.58
N PHE A 13 21.81 0.74 17.60
CA PHE A 13 22.05 0.32 16.22
C PHE A 13 23.21 1.07 15.58
N LYS A 14 24.01 0.34 14.80
CA LYS A 14 25.04 0.87 13.93
C LYS A 14 24.39 1.35 12.63
N VAL A 15 24.19 2.66 12.54
CA VAL A 15 23.50 3.32 11.42
C VAL A 15 24.52 3.76 10.38
N ASP A 16 24.46 3.18 9.20
CA ASP A 16 25.22 3.61 8.02
C ASP A 16 24.70 4.98 7.54
N LEU A 17 25.58 5.97 7.40
CA LEU A 17 25.18 7.33 7.05
C LEU A 17 24.66 7.44 5.61
N ALA A 18 25.16 6.60 4.69
CA ALA A 18 24.66 6.56 3.31
C ALA A 18 23.23 5.99 3.26
N GLY A 19 23.01 4.86 3.92
CA GLY A 19 21.69 4.26 4.11
C GLY A 19 20.71 5.21 4.81
N GLU A 20 21.12 5.83 5.92
CA GLU A 20 20.30 6.80 6.65
C GLU A 20 19.84 7.96 5.76
N LYS A 21 20.75 8.52 4.95
CA LYS A 21 20.40 9.61 4.04
C LYS A 21 19.34 9.16 3.03
N LEU A 22 19.54 8.01 2.40
CA LEU A 22 18.57 7.47 1.43
C LEU A 22 17.20 7.18 2.05
N ILE A 23 17.17 6.60 3.26
CA ILE A 23 15.93 6.34 3.99
C ILE A 23 15.17 7.65 4.22
N LYS A 24 15.86 8.71 4.68
CA LYS A 24 15.24 10.03 4.90
C LYS A 24 14.66 10.63 3.62
N TRP A 25 15.41 10.59 2.52
CA TRP A 25 14.96 11.15 1.24
C TRP A 25 13.73 10.42 0.71
N ASN A 26 13.73 9.08 0.74
CA ASN A 26 12.59 8.28 0.34
C ASN A 26 11.37 8.54 1.25
N ALA A 27 11.53 8.51 2.57
CA ALA A 27 10.45 8.76 3.52
C ALA A 27 9.84 10.17 3.41
N VAL A 28 10.67 11.21 3.26
CA VAL A 28 10.17 12.59 3.08
C VAL A 28 9.43 12.74 1.75
N THR A 29 10.00 12.19 0.67
CA THR A 29 9.35 12.20 -0.66
C THR A 29 8.00 11.51 -0.60
N ALA A 30 7.93 10.35 0.06
CA ALA A 30 6.68 9.62 0.30
C ALA A 30 5.64 10.52 0.99
N VAL A 31 5.99 11.14 2.13
CA VAL A 31 5.05 11.99 2.89
C VAL A 31 4.59 13.21 2.09
N VAL A 32 5.45 13.81 1.28
CA VAL A 32 5.06 14.91 0.37
C VAL A 32 4.02 14.43 -0.64
N PHE A 33 4.23 13.28 -1.27
CA PHE A 33 3.26 12.70 -2.20
C PHE A 33 1.98 12.22 -1.52
N LEU A 34 2.03 11.78 -0.27
CA LEU A 34 0.84 11.49 0.53
C LEU A 34 -0.02 12.76 0.71
N ALA A 35 0.60 13.90 1.00
CA ALA A 35 -0.10 15.18 1.13
C ALA A 35 -0.73 15.61 -0.21
N ILE A 36 0.02 15.52 -1.31
CA ILE A 36 -0.49 15.83 -2.67
C ILE A 36 -1.66 14.90 -3.01
N GLY A 37 -1.49 13.59 -2.86
CA GLY A 37 -2.52 12.61 -3.18
C GLY A 37 -3.75 12.75 -2.28
N GLY A 38 -3.59 13.10 -1.01
CA GLY A 38 -4.68 13.41 -0.09
C GLY A 38 -5.48 14.64 -0.52
N LEU A 39 -4.81 15.71 -0.96
CA LEU A 39 -5.47 16.89 -1.52
C LEU A 39 -6.26 16.54 -2.79
N LEU A 40 -5.66 15.79 -3.72
CA LEU A 40 -6.36 15.33 -4.93
C LEU A 40 -7.57 14.46 -4.58
N GLY A 41 -7.47 13.59 -3.58
CA GLY A 41 -8.58 12.77 -3.08
C GLY A 41 -9.71 13.61 -2.47
N LEU A 42 -9.36 14.68 -1.73
CA LEU A 42 -10.34 15.63 -1.21
C LEU A 42 -11.09 16.34 -2.34
N LEU A 43 -10.39 16.78 -3.39
CA LEU A 43 -11.03 17.40 -4.56
C LEU A 43 -12.00 16.44 -5.27
N VAL A 44 -11.64 15.16 -5.41
CA VAL A 44 -12.55 14.11 -5.92
C VAL A 44 -13.78 13.99 -5.04
N ALA A 45 -13.63 13.95 -3.72
CA ALA A 45 -14.75 13.80 -2.79
C ALA A 45 -15.69 15.02 -2.85
N LEU A 46 -15.14 16.24 -2.79
CA LEU A 46 -15.90 17.49 -2.86
C LEU A 46 -16.62 17.70 -4.20
N THR A 47 -16.09 17.13 -5.29
CA THR A 47 -16.78 17.16 -6.59
C THR A 47 -17.98 16.22 -6.62
N ARG A 48 -17.89 15.08 -5.95
CA ARG A 48 -18.96 14.07 -5.93
C ARG A 48 -20.07 14.37 -4.94
N TRP A 49 -19.84 15.29 -4.02
CA TRP A 49 -20.88 15.82 -3.15
C TRP A 49 -21.77 16.78 -3.97
N PRO A 50 -23.05 16.44 -4.24
CA PRO A 50 -23.89 17.21 -5.16
C PRO A 50 -24.07 18.69 -4.80
N GLU A 51 -24.04 19.03 -3.50
CA GLU A 51 -24.19 20.41 -3.03
C GLU A 51 -22.95 21.28 -3.29
N ILE A 52 -21.77 20.66 -3.39
CA ILE A 52 -20.50 21.38 -3.61
C ILE A 52 -20.10 21.34 -5.07
N HIS A 53 -20.06 20.14 -5.66
CA HIS A 53 -19.81 19.88 -7.07
C HIS A 53 -18.66 20.73 -7.69
N LEU A 54 -17.49 20.67 -7.04
CA LEU A 54 -16.41 21.63 -7.21
C LEU A 54 -15.75 21.68 -8.60
N LEU A 55 -15.48 20.52 -9.20
CA LEU A 55 -14.75 20.41 -10.47
C LEU A 55 -15.70 20.05 -11.62
N ASN A 56 -15.37 20.54 -12.82
CA ASN A 56 -16.00 20.03 -14.05
C ASN A 56 -15.56 18.58 -14.33
N ALA A 57 -16.20 17.93 -15.31
CA ALA A 57 -15.93 16.55 -15.68
C ALA A 57 -14.46 16.28 -16.06
N ASP A 58 -13.85 17.12 -16.90
CA ASP A 58 -12.48 16.92 -17.39
C ASP A 58 -11.46 17.01 -16.25
N ASP A 59 -11.59 18.04 -15.41
CA ASP A 59 -10.75 18.23 -14.23
C ASP A 59 -10.94 17.10 -13.22
N PHE A 60 -12.17 16.61 -13.04
CA PHE A 60 -12.44 15.46 -12.18
C PHE A 60 -11.68 14.21 -12.64
N TYR A 61 -11.71 13.89 -13.94
CA TYR A 61 -11.03 12.70 -14.46
C TYR A 61 -9.51 12.84 -14.42
N MET A 62 -8.98 14.04 -14.66
CA MET A 62 -7.57 14.36 -14.48
C MET A 62 -7.13 14.16 -13.02
N VAL A 63 -7.83 14.79 -12.07
CA VAL A 63 -7.52 14.71 -10.64
C VAL A 63 -7.68 13.29 -10.11
N LEU A 64 -8.70 12.56 -10.55
CA LEU A 64 -8.92 11.16 -10.16
C LEU A 64 -7.78 10.26 -10.68
N THR A 65 -7.31 10.49 -11.89
CA THR A 65 -6.16 9.77 -12.46
C THR A 65 -4.89 10.05 -11.66
N ALA A 66 -4.62 11.33 -11.39
CA ALA A 66 -3.46 11.75 -10.60
C ALA A 66 -3.51 11.22 -9.15
N HIS A 67 -4.66 11.30 -8.48
CA HIS A 67 -4.86 10.77 -7.12
C HIS A 67 -4.52 9.29 -7.06
N GLY A 68 -5.10 8.48 -7.96
CA GLY A 68 -4.86 7.05 -8.01
C GLY A 68 -3.39 6.71 -8.24
N PHE A 69 -2.73 7.39 -9.18
CA PHE A 69 -1.30 7.18 -9.45
C PHE A 69 -0.42 7.54 -8.24
N VAL A 70 -0.63 8.73 -7.66
CA VAL A 70 0.20 9.26 -6.57
C VAL A 70 0.05 8.44 -5.30
N ILE A 71 -1.17 8.06 -4.91
CA ILE A 71 -1.40 7.32 -3.67
C ILE A 71 -1.07 5.83 -3.81
N LEU A 72 -1.36 5.20 -4.96
CA LEU A 72 -1.21 3.74 -5.09
C LEU A 72 0.18 3.29 -5.50
N LEU A 73 0.94 4.16 -6.18
CA LEU A 73 2.30 3.83 -6.61
C LEU A 73 3.31 4.72 -5.90
N VAL A 74 3.20 6.04 -6.04
CA VAL A 74 4.29 6.94 -5.69
C VAL A 74 4.54 6.98 -4.18
N TRP A 75 3.55 7.37 -3.39
CA TRP A 75 3.68 7.49 -1.92
C TRP A 75 4.13 6.16 -1.29
N LEU A 76 3.44 5.08 -1.63
CA LEU A 76 3.68 3.77 -1.04
C LEU A 76 5.07 3.25 -1.38
N ILE A 77 5.45 3.22 -2.66
CA ILE A 77 6.71 2.61 -3.08
C ILE A 77 7.90 3.42 -2.57
N PHE A 78 7.82 4.76 -2.49
CA PHE A 78 8.88 5.53 -1.83
C PHE A 78 9.01 5.17 -0.34
N PHE A 79 7.90 5.01 0.39
CA PHE A 79 7.98 4.60 1.80
C PHE A 79 8.51 3.16 1.95
N GLU A 80 8.10 2.26 1.07
CA GLU A 80 8.59 0.88 1.03
C GLU A 80 10.08 0.80 0.75
N MET A 81 10.63 1.61 -0.17
CA MET A 81 12.08 1.68 -0.38
C MET A 81 12.81 2.14 0.88
N ALA A 82 12.26 3.11 1.62
CA ALA A 82 12.80 3.50 2.91
C ALA A 82 12.79 2.35 3.92
N LEU A 83 11.70 1.57 3.96
CA LEU A 83 11.57 0.37 4.81
C LEU A 83 12.57 -0.72 4.42
N LEU A 84 12.76 -1.00 3.12
CA LEU A 84 13.71 -1.99 2.63
C LEU A 84 15.14 -1.63 3.05
N TYR A 85 15.56 -0.38 2.84
CA TYR A 85 16.90 0.07 3.24
C TYR A 85 17.06 0.03 4.77
N PHE A 86 16.04 0.42 5.53
CA PHE A 86 16.06 0.31 6.99
C PHE A 86 16.20 -1.15 7.45
N ALA A 87 15.42 -2.07 6.86
CA ALA A 87 15.36 -3.46 7.27
C ALA A 87 16.57 -4.30 6.86
N SER A 88 17.24 -3.94 5.77
CA SER A 88 18.45 -4.62 5.29
C SER A 88 19.75 -4.05 5.85
N SER A 89 19.83 -2.74 6.08
CA SER A 89 21.05 -2.09 6.59
C SER A 89 21.00 -1.86 8.10
N ILE A 90 20.07 -1.02 8.57
CA ILE A 90 20.05 -0.57 9.97
C ILE A 90 19.70 -1.72 10.92
N LEU A 91 18.65 -2.49 10.63
CA LEU A 91 18.26 -3.62 11.49
C LEU A 91 19.30 -4.74 11.54
N LEU A 92 20.15 -4.88 10.51
CA LEU A 92 21.22 -5.86 10.46
C LEU A 92 22.59 -5.27 10.83
N ASN A 93 22.66 -4.01 11.28
CA ASN A 93 23.90 -3.32 11.65
C ASN A 93 25.00 -3.36 10.57
N VAL A 94 24.61 -3.30 9.29
CA VAL A 94 25.51 -3.44 8.13
C VAL A 94 25.44 -2.18 7.25
N ARG A 95 26.52 -1.87 6.51
CA ARG A 95 26.48 -0.84 5.45
C ARG A 95 25.48 -1.19 4.35
N LEU A 96 24.90 -0.15 3.76
CA LEU A 96 24.13 -0.30 2.53
C LEU A 96 25.04 -0.77 1.39
N ALA A 97 24.61 -1.78 0.64
CA ALA A 97 25.28 -2.17 -0.59
C ALA A 97 25.02 -1.14 -1.71
N LEU A 98 26.00 -0.92 -2.59
CA LEU A 98 25.85 -0.15 -3.83
C LEU A 98 25.11 1.21 -3.67
N PRO A 99 25.52 2.11 -2.76
CA PRO A 99 24.80 3.36 -2.48
C PRO A 99 24.60 4.26 -3.70
N LYS A 100 25.50 4.19 -4.70
CA LYS A 100 25.35 4.91 -5.97
C LYS A 100 24.14 4.40 -6.79
N LEU A 101 23.92 3.08 -6.82
CA LEU A 101 22.77 2.48 -7.50
C LEU A 101 21.47 2.83 -6.76
N ALA A 102 21.51 2.89 -5.43
CA ALA A 102 20.36 3.31 -4.63
C ALA A 102 19.94 4.76 -4.91
N TRP A 103 20.91 5.67 -5.09
CA TRP A 103 20.64 7.05 -5.53
C TRP A 103 20.13 7.13 -6.96
N LEU A 104 20.70 6.35 -7.88
CA LEU A 104 20.18 6.24 -9.24
C LEU A 104 18.72 5.78 -9.22
N GLY A 105 18.40 4.75 -8.45
CA GLY A 105 17.03 4.24 -8.27
C GLY A 105 16.07 5.31 -7.75
N TYR A 106 16.47 6.06 -6.72
CA TYR A 106 15.69 7.18 -6.18
C TYR A 106 15.38 8.24 -7.24
N TRP A 107 16.38 8.68 -8.02
CA TRP A 107 16.18 9.70 -9.04
C TRP A 107 15.34 9.19 -10.22
N LEU A 108 15.50 7.94 -10.63
CA LEU A 108 14.64 7.32 -11.64
C LEU A 108 13.19 7.29 -11.16
N MET A 109 12.93 6.87 -9.92
CA MET A 109 11.57 6.94 -9.34
C MET A 109 11.02 8.37 -9.37
N LEU A 110 11.78 9.36 -8.91
CA LEU A 110 11.31 10.73 -8.86
C LEU A 110 11.03 11.30 -10.27
N VAL A 111 11.95 11.11 -11.21
CA VAL A 111 11.79 11.58 -12.60
C VAL A 111 10.63 10.88 -13.29
N GLY A 112 10.51 9.56 -13.17
CA GLY A 112 9.39 8.81 -13.74
C GLY A 112 8.05 9.28 -13.22
N CYS A 113 7.95 9.51 -11.89
CA CYS A 113 6.76 10.10 -11.28
C CYS A 113 6.43 11.49 -11.83
N LEU A 114 7.42 12.39 -11.91
CA LEU A 114 7.21 13.75 -12.40
C LEU A 114 6.76 13.77 -13.86
N ILE A 115 7.34 12.92 -14.71
CA ILE A 115 6.91 12.77 -16.11
C ILE A 115 5.43 12.37 -16.14
N THR A 116 5.05 11.30 -15.44
CA THR A 116 3.66 10.82 -15.43
C THR A 116 2.69 11.87 -14.89
N VAL A 117 3.02 12.55 -13.79
CA VAL A 117 2.16 13.60 -13.21
C VAL A 117 1.99 14.78 -14.16
N VAL A 118 3.08 15.27 -14.77
CA VAL A 118 3.01 16.40 -15.72
C VAL A 118 2.13 16.05 -16.91
N VAL A 119 2.29 14.85 -17.47
CA VAL A 119 1.50 14.37 -18.61
C VAL A 119 0.01 14.24 -18.26
N VAL A 120 -0.32 13.77 -17.05
CA VAL A 120 -1.71 13.75 -16.57
C VAL A 120 -2.26 15.17 -16.43
N LEU A 121 -1.49 16.09 -15.83
CA LEU A 121 -1.92 17.48 -15.60
C LEU A 121 -2.06 18.31 -16.89
N GLN A 122 -1.49 17.84 -18.00
CA GLN A 122 -1.73 18.42 -19.33
C GLN A 122 -3.09 18.04 -19.92
N GLY A 123 -3.86 17.16 -19.26
CA GLY A 123 -5.19 16.72 -19.69
C GLY A 123 -5.19 15.62 -20.77
N ASN A 124 -4.02 15.25 -21.29
CA ASN A 124 -3.89 14.30 -22.40
C ASN A 124 -3.93 12.82 -21.96
N SER A 125 -4.09 12.54 -20.67
CA SER A 125 -3.98 11.17 -20.11
C SER A 125 -5.00 10.87 -19.01
N ASN A 126 -6.28 11.16 -19.27
CA ASN A 126 -7.40 10.90 -18.36
C ASN A 126 -7.84 9.42 -18.36
N VAL A 127 -6.90 8.49 -18.22
CA VAL A 127 -7.11 7.04 -18.42
C VAL A 127 -7.33 6.24 -17.13
N MET A 128 -7.42 6.93 -15.99
CA MET A 128 -7.36 6.35 -14.65
C MET A 128 -6.04 5.61 -14.40
N PHE A 129 -5.73 5.28 -13.13
CA PHE A 129 -4.47 4.56 -12.85
C PHE A 129 -4.38 3.19 -13.56
N THR A 130 -5.53 2.57 -13.90
CA THR A 130 -5.59 1.27 -14.58
C THR A 130 -5.24 1.33 -16.06
N SER A 131 -5.35 2.50 -16.70
CA SER A 131 -5.01 2.73 -18.11
C SER A 131 -5.49 1.65 -19.10
N TYR A 132 -6.74 1.19 -18.92
CA TYR A 132 -7.29 0.10 -19.71
C TYR A 132 -7.37 0.46 -21.21
N VAL A 133 -6.83 -0.41 -22.06
CA VAL A 133 -7.10 -0.36 -23.49
C VAL A 133 -8.60 -0.63 -23.76
N PRO A 134 -9.22 -0.01 -24.78
CA PRO A 134 -8.60 0.78 -25.85
C PRO A 134 -8.39 2.27 -25.52
N MET A 135 -8.55 2.72 -24.27
CA MET A 135 -8.31 4.11 -23.90
C MET A 135 -6.80 4.39 -23.82
N MET A 136 -6.28 5.10 -24.82
CA MET A 136 -4.85 5.40 -24.95
C MET A 136 -4.47 6.62 -24.12
N ALA A 137 -3.35 6.54 -23.40
CA ALA A 137 -2.69 7.69 -22.79
C ALA A 137 -1.52 8.18 -23.66
N ASP A 138 -1.03 9.37 -23.36
CA ASP A 138 0.20 9.90 -23.95
C ASP A 138 1.39 8.95 -23.67
N PRO A 139 2.34 8.77 -24.62
CA PRO A 139 3.50 7.90 -24.43
C PRO A 139 4.31 8.20 -23.17
N GLY A 140 4.38 9.47 -22.77
CA GLY A 140 5.03 9.92 -21.55
C GLY A 140 4.40 9.34 -20.28
N PHE A 141 3.09 9.05 -20.29
CA PHE A 141 2.41 8.38 -19.17
C PHE A 141 3.02 6.99 -18.91
N TYR A 142 3.07 6.15 -19.95
CA TYR A 142 3.62 4.79 -19.86
C TYR A 142 5.13 4.80 -19.60
N LEU A 143 5.86 5.67 -20.30
CA LEU A 143 7.30 5.81 -20.12
C LEU A 143 7.66 6.24 -18.68
N GLY A 144 6.94 7.20 -18.11
CA GLY A 144 7.15 7.65 -16.74
C GLY A 144 6.94 6.52 -15.72
N ILE A 145 5.90 5.70 -15.88
CA ILE A 145 5.66 4.52 -15.03
C ILE A 145 6.78 3.49 -15.19
N ILE A 146 7.25 3.24 -16.40
CA ILE A 146 8.36 2.30 -16.66
C ILE A 146 9.65 2.79 -16.00
N ILE A 147 10.00 4.07 -16.16
CA ILE A 147 11.19 4.66 -15.51
C ILE A 147 11.06 4.56 -13.99
N PHE A 148 9.87 4.82 -13.44
CA PHE A 148 9.59 4.66 -12.02
C PHE A 148 9.84 3.22 -11.55
N ALA A 149 9.31 2.24 -12.29
CA ALA A 149 9.47 0.82 -11.98
C ALA A 149 10.93 0.35 -12.06
N VAL A 150 11.70 0.83 -13.03
CA VAL A 150 13.15 0.56 -13.12
C VAL A 150 13.89 1.12 -11.90
N GLY A 151 13.51 2.31 -11.42
CA GLY A 151 14.06 2.88 -10.20
C GLY A 151 13.77 2.02 -8.96
N ALA A 152 12.53 1.55 -8.82
CA ALA A 152 12.14 0.63 -7.73
C ALA A 152 12.87 -0.73 -7.82
N LEU A 153 13.10 -1.25 -9.03
CA LEU A 153 13.88 -2.46 -9.26
C LEU A 153 15.34 -2.30 -8.81
N CYS A 154 15.94 -1.12 -9.06
CA CYS A 154 17.28 -0.80 -8.56
C CYS A 154 17.31 -0.82 -7.02
N GLY A 155 16.27 -0.31 -6.36
CA GLY A 155 16.14 -0.37 -4.90
C GLY A 155 16.02 -1.79 -4.37
N CYS A 156 15.24 -2.65 -5.04
CA CYS A 156 15.15 -4.08 -4.71
C CYS A 156 16.52 -4.79 -4.87
N ALA A 157 17.25 -4.50 -5.95
CA ALA A 157 18.59 -5.06 -6.16
C ALA A 157 19.57 -4.65 -5.05
N VAL A 158 19.52 -3.39 -4.62
CA VAL A 158 20.30 -2.88 -3.47
C VAL A 158 19.92 -3.59 -2.17
N PHE A 159 18.62 -3.82 -1.93
CA PHE A 159 18.14 -4.56 -0.75
C PHE A 159 18.75 -5.97 -0.71
N PHE A 160 18.61 -6.75 -1.78
CA PHE A 160 19.16 -8.11 -1.84
C PHE A 160 20.68 -8.13 -1.75
N ALA A 161 21.37 -7.20 -2.42
CA ALA A 161 22.82 -7.05 -2.30
C ALA A 161 23.24 -6.74 -0.85
N THR A 162 22.47 -5.93 -0.13
CA THR A 162 22.74 -5.60 1.28
C THR A 162 22.56 -6.83 2.17
N LEU A 163 21.58 -7.69 1.93
CA LEU A 163 21.43 -8.97 2.64
C LEU A 163 22.63 -9.91 2.40
N VAL A 164 23.16 -9.94 1.17
CA VAL A 164 24.37 -10.71 0.85
C VAL A 164 25.58 -10.17 1.63
N VAL A 165 25.75 -8.84 1.67
CA VAL A 165 26.81 -8.19 2.44
C VAL A 165 26.66 -8.48 3.94
N ALA A 166 25.45 -8.40 4.50
CA ALA A 166 25.18 -8.74 5.91
C ALA A 166 25.63 -10.16 6.27
N LYS A 167 25.34 -11.12 5.37
CA LYS A 167 25.77 -12.51 5.54
C LYS A 167 27.29 -12.68 5.43
N GLN A 168 27.93 -11.98 4.50
CA GLN A 168 29.38 -12.02 4.30
C GLN A 168 30.15 -11.38 5.47
N GLU A 169 29.65 -10.25 5.97
CA GLU A 169 30.20 -9.52 7.12
C GLU A 169 29.80 -10.13 8.46
N LYS A 170 28.98 -11.20 8.46
CA LYS A 170 28.53 -11.94 9.65
C LYS A 170 27.92 -11.03 10.73
N THR A 171 27.08 -10.08 10.31
CA THR A 171 26.48 -9.11 11.24
C THR A 171 25.31 -9.67 12.04
N TYR A 172 24.84 -10.88 11.71
CA TYR A 172 23.82 -11.62 12.43
C TYR A 172 24.12 -13.13 12.37
N GLU A 173 23.54 -13.89 13.31
CA GLU A 173 23.62 -15.36 13.34
C GLU A 173 22.26 -16.00 13.06
N GLY A 174 22.29 -17.18 12.44
CA GLY A 174 21.08 -17.93 12.11
C GLY A 174 20.24 -17.28 11.00
N SER A 175 18.94 -17.13 11.25
CA SER A 175 17.99 -16.56 10.28
C SER A 175 17.86 -15.05 10.46
N ILE A 176 17.62 -14.32 9.37
CA ILE A 176 17.31 -12.88 9.43
C ILE A 176 16.10 -12.60 10.34
N PRO A 177 16.03 -11.44 11.02
CA PRO A 177 14.90 -11.04 11.83
C PRO A 177 13.58 -11.09 11.06
N LEU A 178 12.46 -11.36 11.75
CA LEU A 178 11.15 -11.48 11.09
C LEU A 178 10.75 -10.22 10.32
N VAL A 179 11.10 -9.03 10.82
CA VAL A 179 10.86 -7.75 10.13
C VAL A 179 11.61 -7.71 8.79
N THR A 180 12.89 -8.07 8.78
CA THR A 180 13.69 -8.16 7.56
C THR A 180 13.19 -9.27 6.63
N PHE A 181 12.66 -10.36 7.18
CA PHE A 181 12.02 -11.42 6.40
C PHE A 181 10.74 -10.93 5.70
N GLY A 182 9.88 -10.17 6.40
CA GLY A 182 8.70 -9.55 5.81
C GLY A 182 9.06 -8.52 4.73
N ALA A 183 10.09 -7.70 4.97
CA ALA A 183 10.65 -6.79 3.96
C ALA A 183 11.20 -7.55 2.74
N MET A 184 11.84 -8.71 2.95
CA MET A 184 12.30 -9.58 1.87
C MET A 184 11.13 -10.16 1.07
N THR A 185 10.04 -10.57 1.73
CA THR A 185 8.80 -10.96 1.05
C THR A 185 8.26 -9.82 0.19
N ALA A 186 8.19 -8.59 0.71
CA ALA A 186 7.77 -7.42 -0.05
C ALA A 186 8.67 -7.19 -1.28
N ALA A 187 10.00 -7.27 -1.12
CA ALA A 187 10.96 -7.10 -2.22
C ALA A 187 10.85 -8.20 -3.29
N ILE A 188 10.60 -9.45 -2.89
CA ILE A 188 10.37 -10.57 -3.84
C ILE A 188 9.10 -10.29 -4.66
N ILE A 189 8.00 -9.92 -3.98
CA ILE A 189 6.73 -9.58 -4.65
C ILE A 189 6.91 -8.38 -5.57
N ALA A 190 7.71 -7.37 -5.17
CA ALA A 190 8.01 -6.21 -5.98
C ALA A 190 8.70 -6.57 -7.30
N VAL A 191 9.67 -7.50 -7.28
CA VAL A 191 10.33 -7.97 -8.50
C VAL A 191 9.33 -8.65 -9.45
N PHE A 192 8.46 -9.51 -8.93
CA PHE A 192 7.38 -10.12 -9.73
C PHE A 192 6.42 -9.08 -10.29
N THR A 193 6.02 -8.12 -9.46
CA THR A 193 5.14 -7.01 -9.85
C THR A 193 5.72 -6.23 -11.02
N ILE A 194 7.00 -5.85 -10.93
CA ILE A 194 7.70 -5.09 -11.96
C ILE A 194 7.86 -5.92 -13.24
N ALA A 195 8.13 -7.23 -13.13
CA ALA A 195 8.21 -8.12 -14.28
C ALA A 195 6.85 -8.21 -15.02
N SER A 196 5.75 -8.46 -14.31
CA SER A 196 4.40 -8.45 -14.88
C SER A 196 4.05 -7.09 -15.50
N GLY A 197 4.44 -6.00 -14.83
CA GLY A 197 4.28 -4.64 -15.32
C GLY A 197 5.04 -4.40 -16.62
N ALA A 198 6.28 -4.85 -16.73
CA ALA A 198 7.07 -4.73 -17.95
C ALA A 198 6.43 -5.49 -19.12
N VAL A 199 5.87 -6.68 -18.86
CA VAL A 199 5.18 -7.49 -19.88
C VAL A 199 3.98 -6.74 -20.48
N ILE A 200 3.28 -5.89 -19.72
CA ILE A 200 2.13 -5.15 -20.23
C ILE A 200 2.43 -3.71 -20.64
N LEU A 201 3.14 -2.94 -19.82
CA LEU A 201 3.40 -1.51 -20.04
C LEU A 201 4.34 -1.25 -21.22
N ILE A 202 5.30 -2.13 -21.50
CA ILE A 202 6.21 -1.95 -22.65
C ILE A 202 5.42 -2.08 -23.96
N PRO A 203 4.62 -3.13 -24.20
CA PRO A 203 3.72 -3.16 -25.34
C PRO A 203 2.76 -1.97 -25.40
N THR A 204 2.20 -1.52 -24.27
CA THR A 204 1.29 -0.35 -24.27
C THR A 204 2.01 0.95 -24.65
N LEU A 205 3.26 1.14 -24.21
CA LEU A 205 4.10 2.23 -24.68
C LEU A 205 4.34 2.13 -26.20
N LEU A 206 4.71 0.96 -26.71
CA LEU A 206 4.93 0.75 -28.14
C LEU A 206 3.65 0.97 -28.96
N TRP A 207 2.49 0.60 -28.43
CA TRP A 207 1.18 0.89 -29.01
C TRP A 207 0.90 2.39 -29.04
N SER A 208 1.15 3.12 -27.95
CA SER A 208 0.98 4.58 -27.91
C SER A 208 1.93 5.34 -28.87
N LEU A 209 3.06 4.73 -29.22
CA LEU A 209 4.03 5.25 -30.20
C LEU A 209 3.71 4.83 -31.65
N GLY A 210 2.69 4.01 -31.88
CA GLY A 210 2.29 3.53 -33.19
C GLY A 210 3.11 2.36 -33.75
N PHE A 211 3.98 1.73 -32.95
CA PHE A 211 4.75 0.53 -33.36
C PHE A 211 3.94 -0.76 -33.28
N ILE A 212 2.90 -0.79 -32.43
CA ILE A 212 1.95 -1.89 -32.30
C ILE A 212 0.58 -1.35 -32.69
N ALA A 213 -0.18 -2.09 -33.51
CA ALA A 213 -1.49 -1.64 -33.98
C ALA A 213 -2.65 -1.95 -33.01
N TYR A 214 -2.52 -3.04 -32.24
CA TYR A 214 -3.60 -3.57 -31.41
C TYR A 214 -3.06 -4.25 -30.15
N ILE A 215 -3.75 -4.04 -29.04
CA ILE A 215 -3.57 -4.79 -27.80
C ILE A 215 -4.93 -5.36 -27.43
N ASP A 216 -4.99 -6.67 -27.21
CA ASP A 216 -6.22 -7.33 -26.77
C ASP A 216 -6.63 -6.82 -25.37
N PRO A 217 -7.86 -6.27 -25.20
CA PRO A 217 -8.27 -5.73 -23.92
C PRO A 217 -8.38 -6.75 -22.79
N LEU A 218 -8.72 -8.00 -23.09
CA LEU A 218 -8.81 -9.04 -22.08
C LEU A 218 -7.41 -9.43 -21.61
N MET A 219 -6.49 -9.68 -22.55
CA MET A 219 -5.09 -9.93 -22.26
C MET A 219 -4.49 -8.79 -21.43
N TYR A 220 -4.79 -7.54 -21.80
CA TYR A 220 -4.35 -6.37 -21.04
C TYR A 220 -4.81 -6.47 -19.59
N LYS A 221 -6.11 -6.66 -19.35
CA LYS A 221 -6.65 -6.73 -17.99
C LYS A 221 -6.06 -7.88 -17.18
N VAL A 222 -5.90 -9.07 -17.78
CA VAL A 222 -5.32 -10.24 -17.10
C VAL A 222 -3.89 -9.96 -16.63
N ILE A 223 -3.03 -9.47 -17.52
CA ILE A 223 -1.62 -9.20 -17.18
C ILE A 223 -1.50 -7.96 -16.28
N TRP A 224 -2.31 -6.93 -16.53
CA TRP A 224 -2.38 -5.73 -15.71
C TRP A 224 -2.74 -6.06 -14.27
N TRP A 225 -3.70 -6.95 -14.01
CA TRP A 225 -4.04 -7.32 -12.64
C TRP A 225 -3.06 -8.30 -12.01
N ALA A 226 -2.30 -9.07 -12.79
CA ALA A 226 -1.13 -9.75 -12.23
C ALA A 226 -0.14 -8.73 -11.63
N MET A 227 0.07 -7.58 -12.29
CA MET A 227 0.84 -6.46 -11.72
C MET A 227 0.08 -5.74 -10.59
N GLY A 228 -1.13 -5.25 -10.84
CA GLY A 228 -1.86 -4.38 -9.91
C GLY A 228 -2.31 -5.07 -8.63
N HIS A 229 -2.63 -6.37 -8.68
CA HIS A 229 -2.90 -7.12 -7.47
C HIS A 229 -1.62 -7.34 -6.66
N SER A 230 -0.53 -7.73 -7.32
CA SER A 230 0.73 -7.98 -6.63
C SER A 230 1.37 -6.73 -6.04
N SER A 231 1.20 -5.55 -6.68
CA SER A 231 1.64 -4.28 -6.10
C SER A 231 0.98 -4.01 -4.74
N GLN A 232 -0.31 -4.33 -4.61
CA GLN A 232 -1.00 -4.19 -3.34
C GLN A 232 -0.45 -5.10 -2.25
N GLN A 233 0.17 -6.20 -2.62
CA GLN A 233 0.69 -7.17 -1.67
C GLN A 233 2.10 -6.85 -1.20
N ILE A 234 2.84 -6.05 -1.97
CA ILE A 234 4.04 -5.37 -1.46
C ILE A 234 3.64 -4.57 -0.21
N ASN A 235 2.57 -3.76 -0.33
CA ASN A 235 2.05 -2.95 0.77
C ASN A 235 1.65 -3.80 1.98
N VAL A 236 0.99 -4.94 1.74
CA VAL A 236 0.56 -5.86 2.81
C VAL A 236 1.75 -6.46 3.54
N ALA A 237 2.72 -7.01 2.82
CA ALA A 237 3.92 -7.57 3.43
C ALA A 237 4.73 -6.49 4.19
N ALA A 238 4.85 -5.29 3.62
CA ALA A 238 5.55 -4.17 4.21
C ALA A 238 4.89 -3.67 5.50
N HIS A 239 3.57 -3.44 5.52
CA HIS A 239 2.90 -2.97 6.74
C HIS A 239 2.87 -4.04 7.83
N ILE A 240 2.75 -5.33 7.49
CA ILE A 240 2.81 -6.41 8.48
C ILE A 240 4.21 -6.47 9.10
N ALA A 241 5.27 -6.29 8.30
CA ALA A 241 6.63 -6.17 8.81
C ALA A 241 6.74 -4.99 9.79
N VAL A 242 6.10 -3.86 9.48
CA VAL A 242 6.00 -2.70 10.39
C VAL A 242 5.23 -3.02 11.67
N TRP A 243 4.12 -3.76 11.60
CA TRP A 243 3.38 -4.20 12.80
C TRP A 243 4.26 -5.04 13.73
N TYR A 244 4.99 -6.02 13.19
CA TYR A 244 5.95 -6.78 13.98
C TYR A 244 7.09 -5.92 14.53
N ALA A 245 7.58 -4.96 13.74
CA ALA A 245 8.61 -4.03 14.20
C ALA A 245 8.13 -3.21 15.39
N ILE A 246 6.92 -2.63 15.32
CA ILE A 246 6.33 -1.85 16.40
C ILE A 246 6.08 -2.73 17.64
N ALA A 247 5.58 -3.95 17.46
CA ALA A 247 5.40 -4.88 18.56
C ALA A 247 6.72 -5.20 19.27
N ALA A 248 7.80 -5.42 18.51
CA ALA A 248 9.13 -5.64 19.07
C ALA A 248 9.70 -4.38 19.75
N ILE A 249 9.57 -3.20 19.14
CA ILE A 249 10.14 -1.94 19.65
C ILE A 249 9.46 -1.51 20.96
N LEU A 250 8.12 -1.55 21.02
CA LEU A 250 7.39 -1.01 22.17
C LEU A 250 7.21 -2.01 23.32
N PHE A 251 7.18 -3.31 23.02
CA PHE A 251 6.85 -4.34 24.02
C PHE A 251 7.95 -5.37 24.20
N ASN A 252 9.06 -5.29 23.45
CA ASN A 252 10.03 -6.38 23.33
C ASN A 252 9.35 -7.72 22.99
N ALA A 253 8.25 -7.64 22.21
CA ALA A 253 7.44 -8.80 21.87
C ALA A 253 8.17 -9.67 20.86
N LYS A 254 8.03 -10.99 21.03
CA LYS A 254 8.47 -11.99 20.06
C LYS A 254 7.24 -12.69 19.49
N PRO A 255 7.24 -13.05 18.19
CA PRO A 255 6.16 -13.83 17.60
C PRO A 255 5.93 -15.11 18.40
N LEU A 256 4.66 -15.50 18.60
CA LEU A 256 4.31 -16.75 19.29
C LEU A 256 4.93 -17.98 18.61
N SER A 257 5.02 -17.94 17.27
CA SER A 257 5.75 -18.92 16.47
C SER A 257 6.36 -18.26 15.24
N GLU A 258 7.69 -18.13 15.22
CA GLU A 258 8.40 -17.59 14.05
C GLU A 258 8.18 -18.46 12.80
N LYS A 259 8.11 -19.78 12.94
CA LYS A 259 7.90 -20.70 11.82
C LYS A 259 6.56 -20.43 11.14
N VAL A 260 5.50 -20.25 11.93
CA VAL A 260 4.14 -19.97 11.43
C VAL A 260 4.10 -18.58 10.77
N SER A 261 4.68 -17.55 11.39
CA SER A 261 4.74 -16.21 10.80
C SER A 261 5.55 -16.18 9.49
N ARG A 262 6.68 -16.90 9.40
CA ARG A 262 7.46 -17.01 8.15
C ARG A 262 6.71 -17.79 7.08
N PHE A 263 5.97 -18.84 7.46
CA PHE A 263 5.14 -19.59 6.54
C PHE A 263 4.02 -18.72 5.96
N ALA A 264 3.36 -17.88 6.77
CA ALA A 264 2.36 -16.92 6.28
C ALA A 264 2.95 -15.95 5.24
N PHE A 265 4.15 -15.41 5.49
CA PHE A 265 4.86 -14.61 4.49
C PHE A 265 5.22 -15.38 3.21
N LEU A 266 5.48 -16.69 3.29
CA LEU A 266 5.68 -17.54 2.10
C LEU A 266 4.38 -17.74 1.34
N MET A 267 3.25 -17.93 2.02
CA MET A 267 1.94 -18.07 1.39
C MET A 267 1.59 -16.84 0.55
N TYR A 268 1.99 -15.64 0.99
CA TYR A 268 1.89 -14.44 0.17
C TYR A 268 2.62 -14.62 -1.17
N ILE A 269 3.88 -15.03 -1.16
CA ILE A 269 4.67 -15.21 -2.39
C ILE A 269 4.00 -16.21 -3.35
N LEU A 270 3.46 -17.32 -2.83
CA LEU A 270 2.95 -18.42 -3.64
C LEU A 270 1.54 -18.20 -4.20
N PHE A 271 0.62 -17.72 -3.39
CA PHE A 271 -0.81 -17.76 -3.72
C PHE A 271 -1.37 -16.41 -4.19
N LEU A 272 -0.63 -15.31 -3.99
CA LEU A 272 -1.15 -13.99 -4.32
C LEU A 272 -1.25 -13.70 -5.81
N GLN A 273 -0.33 -14.22 -6.63
CA GLN A 273 -0.41 -13.99 -8.08
C GLN A 273 -1.68 -14.62 -8.66
N LEU A 274 -2.07 -15.77 -8.11
CA LEU A 274 -3.26 -16.53 -8.50
C LEU A 274 -4.53 -15.81 -8.02
N ALA A 275 -4.47 -15.17 -6.85
CA ALA A 275 -5.59 -14.40 -6.32
C ALA A 275 -6.01 -13.22 -7.22
N SER A 276 -5.19 -12.73 -8.15
CA SER A 276 -5.48 -11.58 -9.01
C SER A 276 -6.79 -11.68 -9.82
N ALA A 277 -7.28 -12.90 -10.06
CA ALA A 277 -8.53 -13.18 -10.76
C ALA A 277 -9.77 -12.45 -10.18
N HIS A 278 -9.78 -12.08 -8.90
CA HIS A 278 -10.94 -11.40 -8.31
C HIS A 278 -11.21 -10.00 -8.89
N HIS A 279 -10.23 -9.41 -9.58
CA HIS A 279 -10.44 -8.17 -10.32
C HIS A 279 -11.15 -8.35 -11.66
N LEU A 280 -11.30 -9.61 -12.10
CA LEU A 280 -11.75 -10.01 -13.44
C LEU A 280 -13.06 -10.82 -13.40
N LEU A 281 -13.75 -10.87 -12.25
CA LEU A 281 -14.88 -11.77 -12.03
C LEU A 281 -16.07 -11.51 -12.97
N VAL A 282 -16.24 -10.27 -13.41
CA VAL A 282 -17.28 -9.86 -14.36
C VAL A 282 -16.82 -9.90 -15.82
N GLU A 283 -15.58 -10.31 -16.10
CA GLU A 283 -15.11 -10.44 -17.47
C GLU A 283 -15.76 -11.67 -18.13
N PRO A 284 -16.55 -11.50 -19.21
CA PRO A 284 -17.35 -12.58 -19.79
C PRO A 284 -16.50 -13.62 -20.53
N ALA A 285 -15.27 -13.26 -20.91
CA ALA A 285 -14.38 -14.10 -21.70
C ALA A 285 -13.49 -15.04 -20.85
N LEU A 286 -13.63 -15.01 -19.52
CA LEU A 286 -12.95 -15.94 -18.60
C LEU A 286 -13.94 -16.98 -18.09
N SER A 287 -13.53 -18.25 -18.08
CA SER A 287 -14.41 -19.34 -17.65
C SER A 287 -14.73 -19.23 -16.15
N SER A 288 -15.93 -19.64 -15.77
CA SER A 288 -16.37 -19.65 -14.37
C SER A 288 -15.51 -20.57 -13.50
N GLU A 289 -15.04 -21.69 -14.06
CA GLU A 289 -14.16 -22.63 -13.37
C GLU A 289 -12.85 -21.97 -12.98
N TRP A 290 -12.22 -21.22 -13.90
CA TRP A 290 -10.97 -20.51 -13.60
C TRP A 290 -11.18 -19.44 -12.54
N LYS A 291 -12.27 -18.66 -12.64
CA LYS A 291 -12.63 -17.64 -11.66
C LYS A 291 -12.82 -18.24 -10.26
N ILE A 292 -13.66 -19.27 -10.14
CA ILE A 292 -13.95 -19.94 -8.86
C ILE A 292 -12.70 -20.58 -8.26
N VAL A 293 -11.85 -21.23 -9.07
CA VAL A 293 -10.62 -21.85 -8.56
C VAL A 293 -9.69 -20.82 -7.93
N ASN A 294 -9.47 -19.70 -8.63
CA ASN A 294 -8.58 -18.66 -8.15
C ASN A 294 -9.16 -17.89 -6.95
N THR A 295 -10.44 -17.54 -6.96
CA THR A 295 -11.02 -16.66 -5.93
C THR A 295 -11.62 -17.38 -4.73
N SER A 296 -11.87 -18.69 -4.83
CA SER A 296 -12.25 -19.50 -3.67
C SER A 296 -11.02 -20.20 -3.09
N TYR A 297 -10.41 -21.15 -3.79
CA TYR A 297 -9.38 -21.99 -3.16
C TYR A 297 -8.05 -21.27 -2.96
N LEU A 298 -7.55 -20.58 -3.98
CA LEU A 298 -6.21 -19.97 -3.94
C LEU A 298 -6.21 -18.66 -3.15
N LEU A 299 -7.25 -17.83 -3.31
CA LEU A 299 -7.43 -16.63 -2.50
C LEU A 299 -7.56 -16.96 -1.00
N TYR A 300 -8.25 -18.04 -0.60
CA TYR A 300 -8.35 -18.41 0.83
C TYR A 300 -7.00 -18.73 1.46
N LEU A 301 -6.04 -19.27 0.70
CA LEU A 301 -4.68 -19.48 1.19
C LEU A 301 -3.95 -18.14 1.40
N ALA A 302 -4.12 -17.16 0.51
CA ALA A 302 -3.61 -15.82 0.74
C ALA A 302 -4.27 -15.12 1.94
N VAL A 303 -5.59 -15.28 2.11
CA VAL A 303 -6.35 -14.72 3.24
C VAL A 303 -5.90 -15.34 4.55
N MET A 304 -5.64 -16.65 4.56
CA MET A 304 -5.12 -17.36 5.73
C MET A 304 -3.80 -16.76 6.21
N ALA A 305 -2.90 -16.35 5.30
CA ALA A 305 -1.68 -15.66 5.68
C ALA A 305 -1.97 -14.35 6.45
N SER A 306 -2.90 -13.53 5.95
CA SER A 306 -3.34 -12.31 6.63
C SER A 306 -3.99 -12.58 7.98
N MET A 307 -4.80 -13.63 8.10
CA MET A 307 -5.40 -14.02 9.38
C MET A 307 -4.34 -14.47 10.38
N ILE A 308 -3.34 -15.24 9.95
CA ILE A 308 -2.21 -15.65 10.81
C ILE A 308 -1.50 -14.41 11.33
N HIS A 309 -1.17 -13.44 10.48
CA HIS A 309 -0.52 -12.21 10.92
C HIS A 309 -1.42 -11.37 11.84
N GLY A 310 -2.70 -11.23 11.49
CA GLY A 310 -3.70 -10.51 12.28
C GLY A 310 -3.94 -11.09 13.67
N LEU A 311 -3.68 -12.38 13.88
CA LEU A 311 -3.77 -13.03 15.19
C LEU A 311 -2.42 -13.09 15.93
N THR A 312 -1.32 -13.32 15.21
CA THR A 312 0.00 -13.48 15.83
C THR A 312 0.61 -12.15 16.29
N VAL A 313 0.33 -11.02 15.62
CA VAL A 313 0.80 -9.70 16.08
C VAL A 313 0.16 -9.31 17.41
N PRO A 314 -1.19 -9.29 17.56
CA PRO A 314 -1.81 -9.00 18.85
C PRO A 314 -1.46 -10.05 19.89
N GLY A 315 -1.40 -11.33 19.52
CA GLY A 315 -1.01 -12.41 20.42
C GLY A 315 0.41 -12.25 20.97
N ALA A 316 1.35 -11.75 20.16
CA ALA A 316 2.71 -11.43 20.62
C ALA A 316 2.72 -10.27 21.63
N ILE A 317 1.92 -9.23 21.39
CA ILE A 317 1.75 -8.09 22.31
C ILE A 317 1.10 -8.53 23.61
N GLU A 318 0.02 -9.32 23.53
CA GLU A 318 -0.66 -9.90 24.68
C GLU A 318 0.31 -10.73 25.53
N ALA A 319 1.08 -11.63 24.91
CA ALA A 319 2.05 -12.45 25.62
C ALA A 319 3.14 -11.61 26.30
N ALA A 320 3.61 -10.53 25.65
CA ALA A 320 4.57 -9.60 26.24
C ALA A 320 3.97 -8.84 27.44
N GLN A 321 2.75 -8.30 27.29
CA GLN A 321 2.04 -7.59 28.35
C GLN A 321 1.71 -8.49 29.55
N ARG A 322 1.28 -9.74 29.31
CA ARG A 322 1.02 -10.71 30.38
C ARG A 322 2.28 -11.05 31.17
N LYS A 323 3.46 -11.09 30.54
CA LYS A 323 4.75 -11.25 31.23
C LYS A 323 5.10 -10.07 32.15
N LEU A 324 4.56 -8.88 31.88
CA LEU A 324 4.69 -7.70 32.75
C LEU A 324 3.69 -7.72 33.92
N GLY A 325 2.83 -8.75 34.02
CA GLY A 325 1.87 -8.92 35.12
C GLY A 325 0.44 -8.47 34.80
N TYR A 326 0.14 -8.03 33.58
CA TYR A 326 -1.22 -7.67 33.15
C TYR A 326 -2.06 -8.91 32.80
N THR A 327 -2.43 -9.71 33.81
CA THR A 327 -3.07 -11.03 33.67
C THR A 327 -4.53 -11.08 34.13
N ASN A 328 -5.10 -9.99 34.63
CA ASN A 328 -6.46 -9.94 35.16
C ASN A 328 -7.51 -10.02 34.03
N GLY A 329 -8.01 -11.22 33.79
CA GLY A 329 -9.05 -11.48 32.79
C GLY A 329 -8.56 -11.40 31.34
N MET A 330 -9.51 -11.30 30.42
CA MET A 330 -9.25 -11.44 28.99
C MET A 330 -8.64 -10.20 28.33
N PHE A 331 -8.94 -9.00 28.84
CA PHE A 331 -8.67 -7.75 28.12
C PHE A 331 -7.80 -6.74 28.90
N GLU A 332 -7.23 -7.09 30.05
CA GLU A 332 -6.35 -6.16 30.77
C GLU A 332 -5.13 -5.76 29.92
N TRP A 333 -4.51 -6.74 29.23
CA TRP A 333 -3.33 -6.52 28.39
C TRP A 333 -3.52 -5.39 27.36
N ILE A 334 -4.71 -5.29 26.77
CA ILE A 334 -5.01 -4.26 25.77
C ILE A 334 -5.46 -2.95 26.41
N ARG A 335 -6.18 -2.99 27.53
CA ARG A 335 -6.58 -1.78 28.27
C ARG A 335 -5.38 -1.06 28.89
N LYS A 336 -4.34 -1.79 29.27
CA LYS A 336 -3.08 -1.27 29.82
C LYS A 336 -2.02 -0.96 28.77
N ALA A 337 -2.30 -1.25 27.49
CA ALA A 337 -1.41 -0.88 26.41
C ALA A 337 -1.29 0.66 26.26
N PRO A 338 -0.18 1.18 25.71
CA PRO A 338 0.12 2.61 25.71
C PRO A 338 -0.65 3.37 24.61
N TRP A 339 -1.97 3.51 24.77
CA TRP A 339 -2.85 4.19 23.80
C TRP A 339 -2.50 5.66 23.55
N SER A 340 -1.88 6.34 24.51
CA SER A 340 -1.37 7.70 24.32
C SER A 340 -0.08 7.77 23.51
N ASN A 341 0.55 6.63 23.18
CA ASN A 341 1.69 6.57 22.28
C ASN A 341 1.18 6.39 20.84
N PRO A 342 1.42 7.36 19.94
CA PRO A 342 0.87 7.31 18.57
C PRO A 342 1.45 6.20 17.71
N VAL A 343 2.63 5.68 18.06
CA VAL A 343 3.21 4.49 17.42
C VAL A 343 2.35 3.26 17.72
N PHE A 344 1.87 3.11 18.96
CA PHE A 344 1.00 1.99 19.32
C PHE A 344 -0.41 2.17 18.80
N SER A 345 -1.05 3.32 19.07
CA SER A 345 -2.45 3.53 18.68
C SER A 345 -2.62 3.49 17.16
N GLY A 346 -1.72 4.11 16.39
CA GLY A 346 -1.78 4.04 14.93
C GLY A 346 -1.60 2.63 14.37
N MET A 347 -0.68 1.85 14.92
CA MET A 347 -0.49 0.45 14.52
C MET A 347 -1.71 -0.42 14.87
N PHE A 348 -2.26 -0.28 16.07
CA PHE A 348 -3.38 -1.12 16.50
C PHE A 348 -4.67 -0.75 15.76
N ILE A 349 -4.92 0.55 15.52
CA ILE A 349 -6.04 1.01 14.68
C ILE A 349 -5.84 0.51 13.24
N SER A 350 -4.62 0.59 12.70
CA SER A 350 -4.27 0.02 11.39
C SER A 350 -4.64 -1.46 11.31
N LEU A 351 -4.24 -2.27 12.30
CA LEU A 351 -4.53 -3.69 12.36
C LEU A 351 -6.04 -3.98 12.37
N VAL A 352 -6.80 -3.26 13.21
CA VAL A 352 -8.24 -3.45 13.33
C VAL A 352 -8.96 -3.02 12.06
N LEU A 353 -8.68 -1.82 11.54
CA LEU A 353 -9.36 -1.31 10.35
C LEU A 353 -8.97 -2.08 9.09
N PHE A 354 -7.69 -2.48 8.95
CA PHE A 354 -7.29 -3.38 7.89
C PHE A 354 -8.04 -4.70 7.99
N GLY A 355 -8.11 -5.34 9.15
CA GLY A 355 -8.78 -6.63 9.31
C GLY A 355 -10.28 -6.56 9.01
N VAL A 356 -10.97 -5.54 9.54
CA VAL A 356 -12.42 -5.41 9.45
C VAL A 356 -12.86 -4.76 8.13
N LEU A 357 -12.38 -3.55 7.83
CA LEU A 357 -12.83 -2.79 6.65
C LEU A 357 -12.11 -3.19 5.37
N GLY A 358 -10.88 -3.71 5.46
CA GLY A 358 -10.15 -4.26 4.33
C GLY A 358 -10.38 -5.76 4.16
N GLY A 359 -9.89 -6.56 5.09
CA GLY A 359 -9.84 -8.02 5.03
C GLY A 359 -11.21 -8.66 4.84
N ILE A 360 -12.13 -8.48 5.80
CA ILE A 360 -13.46 -9.12 5.75
C ILE A 360 -14.23 -8.72 4.49
N THR A 361 -14.30 -7.42 4.18
CA THR A 361 -15.02 -6.92 3.01
C THR A 361 -14.36 -7.39 1.70
N GLY A 362 -13.03 -7.54 1.66
CA GLY A 362 -12.28 -8.05 0.52
C GLY A 362 -12.55 -9.52 0.24
N VAL A 363 -12.63 -10.34 1.29
CA VAL A 363 -13.03 -11.76 1.17
C VAL A 363 -14.45 -11.88 0.62
N ILE A 364 -15.37 -11.06 1.13
CA ILE A 364 -16.77 -11.03 0.67
C ILE A 364 -16.86 -10.62 -0.80
N MET A 365 -16.16 -9.55 -1.19
CA MET A 365 -16.14 -9.04 -2.58
C MET A 365 -15.37 -9.96 -3.54
N GLY A 366 -14.47 -10.80 -3.03
CA GLY A 366 -13.76 -11.81 -3.81
C GLY A 366 -14.66 -12.96 -4.31
N GLN A 367 -15.89 -13.06 -3.81
CA GLN A 367 -16.87 -14.04 -4.28
C GLN A 367 -17.58 -13.55 -5.54
N GLU A 368 -17.67 -14.41 -6.57
CA GLU A 368 -18.21 -14.03 -7.89
C GLU A 368 -19.64 -13.46 -7.82
N GLN A 369 -20.52 -14.09 -7.03
CA GLN A 369 -21.92 -13.67 -6.90
C GLN A 369 -22.05 -12.27 -6.31
N ILE A 370 -21.23 -11.95 -5.31
CA ILE A 370 -21.22 -10.63 -4.69
C ILE A 370 -20.54 -9.62 -5.61
N ASN A 371 -19.43 -10.01 -6.24
CA ASN A 371 -18.68 -9.15 -7.13
C ASN A 371 -19.57 -8.62 -8.25
N ILE A 372 -20.40 -9.45 -8.88
CA ILE A 372 -21.32 -9.02 -9.95
C ILE A 372 -22.22 -7.84 -9.51
N ILE A 373 -22.61 -7.77 -8.23
CA ILE A 373 -23.47 -6.71 -7.70
C ILE A 373 -22.68 -5.43 -7.40
N VAL A 374 -21.48 -5.58 -6.83
CA VAL A 374 -20.69 -4.44 -6.32
C VAL A 374 -19.58 -3.98 -7.27
N HIS A 375 -19.34 -4.70 -8.37
CA HIS A 375 -18.29 -4.39 -9.32
C HIS A 375 -18.53 -3.00 -9.93
N ASN A 376 -17.47 -2.19 -10.01
CA ASN A 376 -17.53 -0.81 -10.47
C ASN A 376 -18.50 0.11 -9.70
N THR A 377 -18.97 -0.27 -8.51
CA THR A 377 -19.63 0.69 -7.60
C THR A 377 -18.61 1.31 -6.65
N LEU A 378 -19.05 2.28 -5.85
CA LEU A 378 -18.26 2.88 -4.78
C LEU A 378 -17.84 1.89 -3.67
N TYR A 379 -18.40 0.68 -3.67
CA TYR A 379 -18.03 -0.37 -2.74
C TYR A 379 -16.58 -0.78 -2.90
N VAL A 380 -16.12 -0.97 -4.14
CA VAL A 380 -14.74 -1.41 -4.42
C VAL A 380 -13.72 -0.37 -3.91
N PRO A 381 -13.83 0.94 -4.24
CA PRO A 381 -12.96 1.94 -3.65
C PRO A 381 -13.11 2.05 -2.12
N GLY A 382 -14.31 1.92 -1.55
CA GLY A 382 -14.51 1.96 -0.09
C GLY A 382 -13.75 0.85 0.65
N HIS A 383 -13.89 -0.40 0.22
CA HIS A 383 -13.09 -1.53 0.70
C HIS A 383 -11.58 -1.25 0.56
N PHE A 384 -11.18 -0.71 -0.58
CA PHE A 384 -9.77 -0.50 -0.88
C PHE A 384 -9.15 0.63 -0.04
N HIS A 385 -9.91 1.67 0.30
CA HIS A 385 -9.49 2.68 1.28
C HIS A 385 -9.37 2.08 2.69
N GLY A 386 -10.24 1.14 3.07
CA GLY A 386 -10.08 0.34 4.28
C GLY A 386 -8.76 -0.45 4.30
N THR A 387 -8.35 -1.00 3.16
CA THR A 387 -7.12 -1.79 3.05
C THR A 387 -5.85 -0.91 3.00
N VAL A 388 -5.81 0.10 2.13
CA VAL A 388 -4.60 0.91 1.86
C VAL A 388 -4.49 2.09 2.82
N ALA A 389 -5.53 2.91 2.93
CA ALA A 389 -5.48 4.11 3.77
C ALA A 389 -5.58 3.72 5.25
N ALA A 390 -6.58 2.92 5.62
CA ALA A 390 -6.76 2.53 7.01
C ALA A 390 -5.73 1.49 7.47
N GLY A 391 -5.35 0.54 6.62
CA GLY A 391 -4.29 -0.41 6.94
C GLY A 391 -2.89 0.16 6.77
N THR A 392 -2.41 0.19 5.53
CA THR A 392 -1.00 0.47 5.21
C THR A 392 -0.58 1.88 5.63
N THR A 393 -1.37 2.91 5.32
CA THR A 393 -0.99 4.30 5.59
C THR A 393 -0.94 4.60 7.08
N LEU A 394 -1.88 4.09 7.89
CA LEU A 394 -1.78 4.21 9.34
C LEU A 394 -0.58 3.45 9.93
N ALA A 395 -0.22 2.27 9.41
CA ALA A 395 0.97 1.56 9.87
C ALA A 395 2.25 2.36 9.59
N PHE A 396 2.37 2.92 8.38
CA PHE A 396 3.50 3.74 7.97
C PHE A 396 3.55 5.07 8.75
N MET A 397 2.39 5.69 9.01
CA MET A 397 2.27 6.85 9.90
C MET A 397 2.73 6.51 11.32
N ALA A 398 2.29 5.38 11.88
CA ALA A 398 2.62 4.94 13.23
C ALA A 398 4.13 4.76 13.41
N ILE A 399 4.81 4.05 12.50
CA ILE A 399 6.26 3.87 12.59
C ILE A 399 7.02 5.17 12.35
N THR A 400 6.46 6.12 11.59
CA THR A 400 7.09 7.43 11.34
C THR A 400 7.26 8.22 12.64
N TYR A 401 6.32 8.16 13.59
CA TYR A 401 6.48 8.82 14.90
C TYR A 401 7.69 8.31 15.70
N TRP A 402 8.09 7.06 15.47
CA TRP A 402 9.30 6.49 16.06
C TRP A 402 10.54 6.80 15.21
N LEU A 403 10.44 6.75 13.88
CA LEU A 403 11.55 7.01 12.97
C LEU A 403 12.03 8.47 13.01
N VAL A 404 11.16 9.45 13.28
CA VAL A 404 11.55 10.87 13.33
C VAL A 404 12.63 11.12 14.40
N PRO A 405 12.43 10.76 15.68
CA PRO A 405 13.50 10.84 16.68
C PRO A 405 14.73 10.01 16.32
N VAL A 406 14.56 8.77 15.86
CA VAL A 406 15.67 7.82 15.65
C VAL A 406 16.56 8.19 14.47
N LEU A 407 15.96 8.57 13.34
CA LEU A 407 16.66 8.91 12.11
C LEU A 407 16.98 10.39 12.06
N PHE A 408 16.00 11.27 12.27
CA PHE A 408 16.21 12.71 12.11
C PHE A 408 16.86 13.36 13.33
N ARG A 409 16.88 12.68 14.49
CA ARG A 409 17.41 13.21 15.76
C ARG A 409 16.73 14.52 16.13
N ARG A 410 15.41 14.53 15.96
CA ARG A 410 14.53 15.66 16.24
C ARG A 410 13.34 15.16 17.03
N GLU A 411 12.88 15.99 17.95
CA GLU A 411 11.62 15.77 18.64
C GLU A 411 10.45 15.94 17.68
N LEU A 412 9.32 15.31 18.01
CA LEU A 412 8.08 15.50 17.27
C LEU A 412 7.56 16.92 17.52
N ILE A 413 7.27 17.62 16.44
CA ILE A 413 6.56 18.90 16.49
C ILE A 413 5.13 18.63 16.94
N LEU A 414 4.62 19.42 17.89
CA LEU A 414 3.26 19.31 18.41
C LEU A 414 2.92 17.89 18.92
N PRO A 415 3.62 17.37 19.94
CA PRO A 415 3.44 16.00 20.40
C PRO A 415 2.00 15.70 20.86
N GLY A 416 1.26 16.69 21.34
CA GLY A 416 -0.18 16.55 21.64
C GLY A 416 -1.02 16.20 20.41
N TRP A 417 -0.76 16.85 19.27
CA TRP A 417 -1.44 16.54 18.01
C TRP A 417 -1.01 15.20 17.44
N ALA A 418 0.27 14.84 17.58
CA ALA A 418 0.77 13.52 17.17
C ALA A 418 0.01 12.38 17.87
N LYS A 419 -0.35 12.55 19.16
CA LYS A 419 -1.18 11.56 19.91
C LYS A 419 -2.58 11.38 19.32
N TRP A 420 -3.20 12.46 18.86
CA TRP A 420 -4.57 12.46 18.34
C TRP A 420 -4.66 12.08 16.85
N GLN A 421 -3.63 12.36 16.07
CA GLN A 421 -3.63 12.16 14.62
C GLN A 421 -4.01 10.73 14.19
N PRO A 422 -3.51 9.63 14.80
CA PRO A 422 -3.93 8.29 14.43
C PRO A 422 -5.43 8.03 14.60
N TYR A 423 -6.03 8.61 15.65
CA TYR A 423 -7.46 8.48 15.91
C TYR A 423 -8.28 9.29 14.90
N LEU A 424 -7.92 10.55 14.67
CA LEU A 424 -8.61 11.41 13.72
C LEU A 424 -8.54 10.83 12.30
N PHE A 425 -7.34 10.43 11.87
CA PHE A 425 -7.15 9.81 10.57
C PHE A 425 -7.86 8.46 10.46
N GLY A 426 -7.74 7.59 11.47
CA GLY A 426 -8.37 6.27 11.45
C GLY A 426 -9.89 6.34 11.45
N LEU A 427 -10.49 7.17 12.31
CA LEU A 427 -11.94 7.39 12.34
C LEU A 427 -12.43 8.05 11.05
N GLY A 428 -11.69 9.03 10.51
CA GLY A 428 -12.03 9.69 9.25
C GLY A 428 -12.04 8.72 8.07
N VAL A 429 -10.98 7.92 7.92
CA VAL A 429 -10.90 6.91 6.85
C VAL A 429 -11.92 5.79 7.04
N ALA A 430 -12.19 5.37 8.29
CA ALA A 430 -13.24 4.39 8.56
C ALA A 430 -14.62 4.91 8.14
N GLY A 431 -14.97 6.14 8.52
CA GLY A 431 -16.22 6.79 8.12
C GLY A 431 -16.34 6.91 6.60
N LEU A 432 -15.29 7.42 5.95
CA LEU A 432 -15.22 7.51 4.48
C LEU A 432 -15.42 6.14 3.81
N SER A 433 -14.68 5.12 4.26
CA SER A 433 -14.72 3.78 3.66
C SER A 433 -16.11 3.14 3.82
N LEU A 434 -16.72 3.28 5.00
CA LEU A 434 -18.07 2.78 5.28
C LEU A 434 -19.13 3.52 4.45
N ALA A 435 -19.03 4.84 4.33
CA ALA A 435 -19.96 5.63 3.54
C ALA A 435 -19.87 5.28 2.05
N MET A 436 -18.65 5.14 1.51
CA MET A 436 -18.42 4.68 0.14
C MET A 436 -18.96 3.27 -0.10
N MET A 437 -18.75 2.34 0.84
CA MET A 437 -19.34 1.00 0.75
C MET A 437 -20.86 1.04 0.81
N GLY A 438 -21.46 1.83 1.70
CA GLY A 438 -22.90 2.03 1.76
C GLY A 438 -23.47 2.58 0.46
N ALA A 439 -22.90 3.66 -0.07
CA ALA A 439 -23.29 4.24 -1.37
C ALA A 439 -23.14 3.21 -2.50
N GLY A 440 -22.06 2.43 -2.50
CA GLY A 440 -21.82 1.37 -3.48
C GLY A 440 -22.83 0.23 -3.42
N THR A 441 -23.30 -0.15 -2.22
CA THR A 441 -24.40 -1.13 -2.05
C THR A 441 -25.73 -0.58 -2.59
N LEU A 442 -25.92 0.73 -2.58
CA LEU A 442 -27.08 1.42 -3.16
C LEU A 442 -26.94 1.70 -4.66
N GLY A 443 -25.90 1.14 -5.31
CA GLY A 443 -25.71 1.22 -6.76
C GLY A 443 -24.95 2.45 -7.25
N VAL A 444 -24.42 3.30 -6.37
CA VAL A 444 -23.64 4.47 -6.80
C VAL A 444 -22.35 4.00 -7.47
N SER A 445 -22.20 4.35 -8.76
CA SER A 445 -21.07 3.94 -9.58
C SER A 445 -19.77 4.66 -9.19
N ARG A 446 -18.62 3.99 -9.39
CA ARG A 446 -17.31 4.65 -9.32
C ARG A 446 -17.02 5.38 -10.63
N ARG A 447 -16.11 6.37 -10.60
CA ARG A 447 -15.63 7.11 -11.78
C ARG A 447 -16.74 7.91 -12.53
N HIS A 448 -17.77 8.33 -11.81
CA HIS A 448 -18.70 9.36 -12.25
C HIS A 448 -18.49 10.63 -11.44
N TRP A 449 -18.36 11.76 -12.13
CA TRP A 449 -18.12 13.07 -11.51
C TRP A 449 -19.40 13.61 -10.85
N ASP A 450 -20.56 13.31 -11.44
CA ASP A 450 -21.90 13.57 -10.90
C ASP A 450 -22.66 12.25 -10.66
N ILE A 451 -23.21 12.07 -9.46
CA ILE A 451 -23.99 10.88 -9.09
C ILE A 451 -25.47 11.02 -9.47
N THR A 452 -25.95 12.23 -9.77
CA THR A 452 -27.35 12.50 -10.13
C THR A 452 -27.61 12.30 -11.62
N PHE A 453 -26.53 12.15 -12.41
CA PHE A 453 -26.57 12.05 -13.85
C PHE A 453 -27.37 13.21 -14.47
N ALA A 454 -27.15 14.43 -13.99
CA ALA A 454 -27.91 15.62 -14.37
C ALA A 454 -27.94 15.84 -15.89
N ASP A 455 -26.83 15.51 -16.56
CA ASP A 455 -26.64 15.65 -18.01
C ASP A 455 -27.05 14.40 -18.82
N ALA A 456 -27.50 13.32 -18.18
CA ALA A 456 -27.88 12.11 -18.87
C ALA A 456 -29.29 12.22 -19.47
N ALA A 457 -29.46 11.67 -20.68
CA ALA A 457 -30.76 11.57 -21.35
C ALA A 457 -31.77 10.72 -20.55
N ILE A 458 -31.28 9.72 -19.81
CA ILE A 458 -32.06 8.91 -18.89
C ILE A 458 -31.50 9.17 -17.49
N LYS A 459 -32.28 9.89 -16.67
CA LYS A 459 -31.92 10.14 -15.27
C LYS A 459 -32.18 8.88 -14.45
N PHE A 460 -31.25 8.58 -13.55
CA PHE A 460 -31.41 7.54 -12.55
C PHE A 460 -31.33 8.22 -11.19
N ASP A 461 -32.38 8.04 -10.37
CA ASP A 461 -32.41 8.61 -9.03
C ASP A 461 -32.00 7.55 -8.01
N HIS A 462 -31.05 7.90 -7.15
CA HIS A 462 -30.63 7.02 -6.08
C HIS A 462 -31.55 7.22 -4.86
N PRO A 463 -31.69 6.20 -3.98
CA PRO A 463 -32.38 6.40 -2.71
C PRO A 463 -31.76 7.56 -1.93
N ALA A 464 -32.55 8.33 -1.18
CA ALA A 464 -32.06 9.47 -0.38
C ALA A 464 -30.87 9.11 0.55
N LEU A 465 -30.81 7.85 1.01
CA LEU A 465 -29.69 7.34 1.79
C LEU A 465 -28.36 7.37 1.02
N ALA A 466 -28.36 7.17 -0.30
CA ALA A 466 -27.16 7.24 -1.12
C ALA A 466 -26.58 8.66 -1.16
N HIS A 467 -27.44 9.67 -1.24
CA HIS A 467 -27.01 11.08 -1.16
C HIS A 467 -26.40 11.38 0.21
N LEU A 468 -27.05 10.94 1.30
CA LEU A 468 -26.50 11.08 2.65
C LEU A 468 -25.12 10.41 2.82
N MET A 469 -24.88 9.28 2.14
CA MET A 469 -23.58 8.60 2.16
C MET A 469 -22.50 9.32 1.34
N MET A 470 -22.88 10.25 0.46
CA MET A 470 -21.96 10.98 -0.42
C MET A 470 -21.59 12.36 0.12
N GLY A 471 -22.34 12.90 1.08
CA GLY A 471 -22.10 14.20 1.70
C GLY A 471 -23.39 14.94 1.97
#